data_AF-A0A9N9U426-F1
#
_entry.id   AF-A0A9N9U426-F1
#
_cell.length_a   1.000
_cell.length_b   1.000
_cell.length_c   1.000
_cell.angle_alpha   90.00
_cell.angle_beta   90.00
_cell.angle_gamma   90.00
#
_symmetry.space_group_name_H-M   'P 1'
#
loop_
_entity.id
_entity.type
_entity.pdbx_description
1 polymer ?
#
loop_
_entity_poly.entity_id
_entity_poly.type
_entity_poly.pdbx_seq_one_letter_code
_entity_poly.pdbx_strand_id
1 'polypeptide(L)'
;MSATSDRKHSDVSLSGETNAESDTQGWQQHRTSSNNTLENNKFSDDTGDSESDPTSGFHFTRRFTKTLPYKWRDKSAREEEPVSTGLRLLHPSNDPLLDLILVHGLKGHSIKTWHKSGDAETFWPQCWLPSEPGFHHVNIHTFGYEADFSGAKMANILTIHDFGQSLFEQMRNCPHLRNNERGPIIMLGHSLGGLVVKKAFLLARETPNFQNRIRTIFFLGTPHRGSEYAKILSRILSLSSSSSPNYVKDLRLDSVATQVLNDDFGRQAHDIPIYSFYETKDMKLGAKSDIVVPRNSAILGPGFKNERVQYLIADHKEMCKFNSPKDPNFTRLANALSGAIEDLLTNGRSGKSEESKEQLSSLMAFLSLSERLDEHYHAVEGSCQWLDDCKEFQDWKNVDANTLVPHTESSRYPPAFLWVHANPGTGKTVLAAHVVKQLQDFKFDCAYHYFHIGGKASQSLAYFLRSLAFQMAAQNTVIRDRLFNLCNETTLPDLDDSRSIWAKLFSKGIFQIHGLAPQYWVIDAMDENFFDIE
;
A
#
# COMPACT_ATOMS: atom_id res chain seq x y z
N MET A 1 -48.63 5.94 -19.44
CA MET A 1 -48.05 6.65 -20.60
C MET A 1 -46.82 5.87 -21.04
N SER A 2 -46.81 5.49 -22.30
CA SER A 2 -45.83 4.63 -22.96
C SER A 2 -44.42 5.27 -22.98
N ALA A 3 -43.41 4.47 -22.62
CA ALA A 3 -42.05 4.60 -23.14
C ALA A 3 -41.41 3.20 -23.17
N THR A 4 -41.48 2.56 -24.33
CA THR A 4 -40.76 1.35 -24.71
C THR A 4 -39.26 1.65 -24.75
N SER A 5 -38.49 0.93 -23.95
CA SER A 5 -37.03 0.86 -24.01
C SER A 5 -36.67 -0.51 -24.58
N ASP A 6 -36.25 -0.56 -25.84
CA ASP A 6 -35.73 -1.77 -26.49
C ASP A 6 -34.51 -2.30 -25.71
N ARG A 7 -34.71 -3.41 -25.00
CA ARG A 7 -33.62 -4.20 -24.40
C ARG A 7 -33.09 -5.13 -25.49
N LYS A 8 -31.80 -5.00 -25.83
CA LYS A 8 -31.10 -6.05 -26.59
C LYS A 8 -30.92 -7.26 -25.69
N HIS A 9 -31.75 -8.27 -25.88
CA HIS A 9 -31.54 -9.63 -25.40
C HIS A 9 -30.78 -10.40 -26.48
N SER A 10 -29.69 -11.07 -26.10
CA SER A 10 -28.97 -12.01 -26.98
C SER A 10 -29.26 -13.42 -26.49
N ASP A 11 -29.98 -14.18 -27.31
CA ASP A 11 -30.39 -15.56 -27.02
C ASP A 11 -29.50 -16.54 -27.79
N VAL A 12 -29.02 -17.60 -27.12
CA VAL A 12 -28.21 -18.66 -27.73
C VAL A 12 -28.93 -20.01 -27.58
N SER A 13 -29.14 -20.72 -28.69
CA SER A 13 -29.83 -22.01 -28.75
C SER A 13 -28.87 -23.17 -29.03
N LEU A 14 -29.05 -24.27 -28.29
CA LEU A 14 -28.30 -25.52 -28.48
C LEU A 14 -29.04 -26.44 -29.47
N SER A 15 -28.63 -26.46 -30.74
CA SER A 15 -29.05 -27.48 -31.73
C SER A 15 -27.83 -28.23 -32.26
N GLY A 16 -27.66 -29.49 -31.85
CA GLY A 16 -26.59 -30.37 -32.33
C GLY A 16 -27.08 -31.33 -33.41
N GLU A 17 -26.48 -31.28 -34.60
CA GLU A 17 -26.50 -32.37 -35.57
C GLU A 17 -25.20 -33.19 -35.43
N THR A 18 -25.35 -34.48 -35.19
CA THR A 18 -24.25 -35.45 -35.11
C THR A 18 -23.90 -35.94 -36.51
N ASN A 19 -22.65 -35.78 -36.94
CA ASN A 19 -22.05 -36.60 -37.98
C ASN A 19 -20.74 -37.18 -37.46
N ALA A 20 -20.74 -38.52 -37.33
CA ALA A 20 -19.58 -39.32 -36.99
C ALA A 20 -18.94 -39.79 -38.30
N GLU A 21 -17.67 -39.45 -38.52
CA GLU A 21 -16.80 -40.22 -39.40
C GLU A 21 -15.43 -40.40 -38.74
N SER A 22 -15.05 -41.67 -38.72
CA SER A 22 -13.77 -42.23 -38.33
C SER A 22 -12.65 -41.78 -39.25
N ASP A 23 -11.44 -41.55 -38.72
CA ASP A 23 -10.25 -42.18 -39.30
C ASP A 23 -9.01 -42.14 -38.39
N THR A 24 -8.26 -43.23 -38.53
CA THR A 24 -7.07 -43.65 -37.78
C THR A 24 -5.76 -43.11 -38.35
N GLN A 25 -4.68 -43.24 -37.55
CA GLN A 25 -3.23 -43.09 -37.88
C GLN A 25 -2.67 -41.66 -37.79
N GLY A 26 -1.48 -41.36 -37.27
CA GLY A 26 -0.37 -42.18 -36.78
C GLY A 26 0.73 -41.24 -36.24
N TRP A 27 1.52 -41.75 -35.32
CA TRP A 27 2.67 -41.07 -34.71
C TRP A 27 3.85 -40.95 -35.69
N GLN A 28 4.54 -39.80 -35.73
CA GLN A 28 6.02 -39.75 -35.75
C GLN A 28 6.60 -38.34 -35.50
N GLN A 29 7.62 -38.31 -34.65
CA GLN A 29 8.50 -37.19 -34.31
C GLN A 29 9.46 -36.85 -35.44
N HIS A 30 9.92 -35.59 -35.53
CA HIS A 30 11.35 -35.30 -35.74
C HIS A 30 11.72 -33.86 -35.32
N ARG A 31 12.77 -33.77 -34.48
CA ARG A 31 13.56 -32.57 -34.17
C ARG A 31 14.48 -32.23 -35.35
N THR A 32 14.74 -30.95 -35.59
CA THR A 32 16.09 -30.42 -35.91
C THR A 32 16.21 -28.92 -35.61
N SER A 33 17.36 -28.58 -35.02
CA SER A 33 17.92 -27.26 -34.67
C SER A 33 18.71 -26.62 -35.82
N SER A 34 18.86 -25.29 -35.82
CA SER A 34 20.08 -24.63 -36.35
C SER A 34 20.18 -23.12 -36.00
N ASN A 35 21.37 -22.75 -35.51
CA ASN A 35 21.90 -21.40 -35.28
C ASN A 35 22.31 -20.69 -36.59
N ASN A 36 22.46 -19.35 -36.58
CA ASN A 36 23.63 -18.67 -37.16
C ASN A 36 23.74 -17.17 -36.81
N THR A 37 24.96 -16.66 -36.98
CA THR A 37 25.65 -15.49 -36.37
C THR A 37 26.17 -14.51 -37.45
N LEU A 38 26.85 -13.40 -37.03
CA LEU A 38 27.82 -12.51 -37.77
C LEU A 38 27.26 -11.20 -38.40
N GLU A 39 27.96 -10.06 -38.56
CA GLU A 39 29.15 -9.38 -37.98
C GLU A 39 29.32 -7.97 -38.66
N ASN A 40 29.84 -6.98 -37.91
CA ASN A 40 30.81 -5.90 -38.21
C ASN A 40 30.97 -5.20 -39.60
N ASN A 41 31.19 -3.86 -39.62
CA ASN A 41 32.52 -3.23 -39.88
C ASN A 41 32.56 -1.68 -39.88
N LYS A 42 33.80 -1.14 -39.87
CA LYS A 42 34.31 0.20 -39.54
C LYS A 42 35.24 0.71 -40.68
N PHE A 43 35.59 2.02 -40.68
CA PHE A 43 36.83 2.73 -41.18
C PHE A 43 36.69 3.94 -42.14
N SER A 44 37.78 4.72 -42.26
CA SER A 44 37.96 6.20 -42.26
C SER A 44 38.55 6.87 -43.54
N ASP A 45 38.51 8.22 -43.55
CA ASP A 45 39.51 9.27 -43.96
C ASP A 45 39.88 9.63 -45.44
N ASP A 46 39.54 10.88 -45.81
CA ASP A 46 40.40 12.08 -46.13
C ASP A 46 40.71 12.63 -47.57
N THR A 47 40.66 13.99 -47.66
CA THR A 47 41.26 15.02 -48.58
C THR A 47 40.70 15.43 -49.98
N GLY A 48 40.56 16.77 -50.21
CA GLY A 48 40.92 17.49 -51.48
C GLY A 48 39.93 18.50 -52.14
N ASP A 49 40.35 19.75 -52.38
CA ASP A 49 39.62 21.01 -52.75
C ASP A 49 39.09 21.23 -54.21
N SER A 50 38.05 22.10 -54.37
CA SER A 50 38.03 23.39 -55.15
C SER A 50 36.70 23.80 -55.88
N GLU A 51 36.25 25.03 -55.55
CA GLU A 51 35.37 26.06 -56.18
C GLU A 51 34.24 25.78 -57.21
N SER A 52 32.98 26.17 -56.88
CA SER A 52 32.17 27.27 -57.49
C SER A 52 30.66 27.17 -57.15
N ASP A 53 30.03 28.31 -56.81
CA ASP A 53 28.68 28.52 -56.23
C ASP A 53 27.65 29.02 -57.31
N PRO A 54 26.34 29.30 -57.04
CA PRO A 54 25.39 28.86 -55.99
C PRO A 54 23.98 28.45 -56.53
N THR A 55 23.13 27.80 -55.70
CA THR A 55 21.81 28.33 -55.24
C THR A 55 20.94 27.32 -54.45
N SER A 56 20.56 27.75 -53.24
CA SER A 56 19.36 27.42 -52.43
C SER A 56 19.12 26.01 -51.84
N GLY A 57 19.03 25.94 -50.49
CA GLY A 57 18.27 24.89 -49.78
C GLY A 57 18.70 24.56 -48.35
N PHE A 58 18.08 25.22 -47.37
CA PHE A 58 17.71 24.78 -45.99
C PHE A 58 18.68 24.08 -45.00
N HIS A 59 18.71 24.67 -43.78
CA HIS A 59 18.91 24.15 -42.41
C HIS A 59 20.18 23.36 -42.00
N PHE A 60 20.97 23.91 -41.04
CA PHE A 60 20.96 23.59 -39.59
C PHE A 60 22.33 23.88 -38.92
N THR A 61 22.36 24.70 -37.85
CA THR A 61 23.43 24.81 -36.80
C THR A 61 24.87 25.15 -37.24
N ARG A 62 25.80 25.73 -36.47
CA ARG A 62 25.95 26.21 -35.09
C ARG A 62 27.11 27.24 -35.14
N ARG A 63 27.00 28.33 -34.37
CA ARG A 63 28.06 29.20 -33.78
C ARG A 63 29.50 29.13 -34.36
N PHE A 64 30.13 30.29 -34.56
CA PHE A 64 31.15 30.78 -33.60
C PHE A 64 31.65 32.22 -33.86
N THR A 65 31.80 32.95 -32.73
CA THR A 65 32.72 34.08 -32.47
C THR A 65 32.48 35.39 -33.24
N LYS A 66 32.68 36.58 -32.67
CA LYS A 66 33.22 37.08 -31.40
C LYS A 66 32.82 38.56 -31.40
N THR A 67 32.31 39.09 -30.29
CA THR A 67 32.66 40.42 -29.75
C THR A 67 31.84 40.67 -28.48
N LEU A 68 32.56 40.95 -27.39
CA LEU A 68 32.04 41.42 -26.09
C LEU A 68 31.02 42.56 -26.29
N PRO A 69 29.97 42.63 -25.45
CA PRO A 69 30.14 43.48 -24.27
C PRO A 69 29.34 43.06 -23.03
N TYR A 70 29.84 43.59 -21.90
CA TYR A 70 29.07 44.03 -20.75
C TYR A 70 28.67 42.98 -19.69
N LYS A 71 29.48 42.98 -18.62
CA LYS A 71 29.13 42.48 -17.29
C LYS A 71 27.83 43.17 -16.81
N TRP A 72 26.71 42.47 -16.91
CA TRP A 72 25.62 42.65 -15.96
C TRP A 72 25.79 41.63 -14.84
N ARG A 73 26.17 42.14 -13.68
CA ARG A 73 26.21 41.40 -12.42
C ARG A 73 24.76 41.20 -11.99
N ASP A 74 24.14 40.13 -12.47
CA ASP A 74 22.78 39.81 -12.06
C ASP A 74 22.81 39.18 -10.65
N LYS A 75 22.22 39.92 -9.71
CA LYS A 75 22.03 39.54 -8.31
C LYS A 75 20.63 38.95 -8.17
N SER A 76 20.33 37.83 -8.81
CA SER A 76 19.11 37.06 -8.49
C SER A 76 19.10 35.68 -9.12
N ALA A 77 19.82 34.76 -8.48
CA ALA A 77 19.43 33.36 -8.40
C ALA A 77 19.96 32.85 -7.05
N ARG A 78 19.27 33.22 -5.97
CA ARG A 78 19.37 32.43 -4.74
C ARG A 78 18.63 31.14 -5.07
N GLU A 79 19.34 30.02 -5.14
CA GLU A 79 18.72 28.71 -5.01
C GLU A 79 17.81 28.77 -3.78
N GLU A 80 16.50 28.63 -3.95
CA GLU A 80 15.58 28.56 -2.82
C GLU A 80 15.99 27.36 -1.98
N GLU A 81 16.43 27.57 -0.73
CA GLU A 81 16.77 26.45 0.15
C GLU A 81 15.52 25.55 0.27
N PRO A 82 15.65 24.23 0.09
CA PRO A 82 14.52 23.31 0.14
C PRO A 82 13.81 23.45 1.49
N VAL A 83 12.47 23.57 1.44
CA VAL A 83 11.62 23.73 2.62
C VAL A 83 11.99 22.70 3.68
N SER A 84 12.45 23.18 4.84
CA SER A 84 13.06 22.37 5.90
C SER A 84 12.06 21.76 6.87
N THR A 85 10.79 22.18 6.80
CA THR A 85 9.70 21.83 7.71
C THR A 85 8.55 21.11 7.01
N GLY A 86 7.77 20.36 7.80
CA GLY A 86 6.62 19.60 7.35
C GLY A 86 6.93 18.15 6.95
N LEU A 87 5.87 17.37 6.75
CA LEU A 87 5.91 16.00 6.27
C LEU A 87 6.04 15.99 4.75
N ARG A 88 7.09 15.35 4.24
CA ARG A 88 7.41 15.28 2.82
C ARG A 88 7.61 13.84 2.38
N LEU A 89 6.94 13.47 1.30
CA LEU A 89 7.17 12.22 0.59
C LEU A 89 8.52 12.31 -0.16
N LEU A 90 9.42 11.37 0.12
CA LEU A 90 10.72 11.23 -0.54
C LEU A 90 10.66 10.22 -1.69
N HIS A 91 9.96 9.12 -1.47
CA HIS A 91 9.82 8.04 -2.45
C HIS A 91 8.41 7.44 -2.40
N PRO A 92 7.61 7.57 -3.48
CA PRO A 92 6.37 6.83 -3.64
C PRO A 92 6.64 5.39 -4.10
N SER A 93 5.94 4.42 -3.51
CA SER A 93 5.78 3.08 -4.08
C SER A 93 4.58 3.05 -5.02
N ASN A 94 4.64 2.22 -6.07
CA ASN A 94 3.51 1.98 -6.98
C ASN A 94 2.36 1.21 -6.33
N ASP A 95 2.66 0.40 -5.31
CA ASP A 95 1.68 -0.37 -4.53
C ASP A 95 2.05 -0.30 -3.03
N PRO A 96 1.80 0.84 -2.36
CA PRO A 96 2.24 1.04 -0.99
C PRO A 96 1.40 0.22 -0.03
N LEU A 97 2.05 -0.68 0.73
CA LEU A 97 1.44 -1.45 1.81
C LEU A 97 1.79 -0.89 3.20
N LEU A 98 2.82 -0.05 3.30
CA LEU A 98 3.34 0.49 4.55
C LEU A 98 3.98 1.88 4.32
N ASP A 99 4.01 2.72 5.36
CA ASP A 99 4.69 4.01 5.35
C ASP A 99 5.87 4.03 6.35
N LEU A 100 7.02 4.55 5.92
CA LEU A 100 8.18 4.82 6.78
C LEU A 100 8.38 6.34 6.93
N ILE A 101 8.41 6.84 8.16
CA ILE A 101 8.55 8.28 8.43
C ILE A 101 9.80 8.55 9.26
N LEU A 102 10.74 9.31 8.68
CA LEU A 102 11.98 9.72 9.33
C LEU A 102 11.83 11.09 10.00
N VAL A 103 12.26 11.21 11.26
CA VAL A 103 12.14 12.42 12.08
C VAL A 103 13.52 12.84 12.60
N HIS A 104 13.99 14.01 12.16
CA HIS A 104 15.32 14.50 12.51
C HIS A 104 15.41 15.02 13.95
N GLY A 105 16.64 15.16 14.47
CA GLY A 105 16.91 15.71 15.80
C GLY A 105 17.04 17.24 15.87
N LEU A 106 17.46 17.72 17.05
CA LEU A 106 17.68 19.12 17.38
C LEU A 106 18.63 19.83 16.40
N LYS A 107 18.27 21.05 15.95
CA LYS A 107 19.00 21.85 14.95
C LYS A 107 19.37 21.06 13.67
N GLY A 108 18.70 19.93 13.45
CA GLY A 108 18.79 19.13 12.25
C GLY A 108 17.93 19.68 11.13
N HIS A 109 17.94 18.97 10.02
CA HIS A 109 17.09 19.27 8.87
C HIS A 109 16.60 17.96 8.31
N SER A 110 15.37 17.96 7.79
CA SER A 110 14.73 16.81 7.12
C SER A 110 15.57 16.14 6.01
N ILE A 111 16.62 16.79 5.53
CA ILE A 111 17.56 16.26 4.53
C ILE A 111 18.96 16.14 5.14
N LYS A 112 19.52 17.26 5.64
CA LYS A 112 20.92 17.35 6.12
C LYS A 112 21.25 16.38 7.27
N THR A 113 20.25 15.94 8.04
CA THR A 113 20.44 14.94 9.11
C THR A 113 20.78 13.57 8.54
N TRP A 114 20.17 13.19 7.43
CA TRP A 114 20.32 11.87 6.81
C TRP A 114 21.28 11.89 5.62
N HIS A 115 21.99 13.00 5.43
CA HIS A 115 22.84 13.24 4.27
C HIS A 115 24.29 13.39 4.73
N LYS A 116 25.18 12.60 4.14
CA LYS A 116 26.61 12.78 4.34
C LYS A 116 27.08 13.91 3.41
N SER A 117 27.64 14.97 3.99
CA SER A 117 28.05 16.13 3.20
C SER A 117 29.06 15.75 2.13
N GLY A 118 28.86 16.23 0.89
CA GLY A 118 29.81 16.08 -0.21
C GLY A 118 29.23 15.49 -1.49
N ASP A 119 28.12 14.76 -1.41
CA ASP A 119 27.50 14.12 -2.58
C ASP A 119 25.99 13.88 -2.37
N ALA A 120 25.15 14.37 -3.28
CA ALA A 120 23.69 14.22 -3.23
C ALA A 120 23.24 12.75 -3.19
N GLU A 121 24.01 11.83 -3.77
CA GLU A 121 23.71 10.40 -3.78
C GLU A 121 23.80 9.75 -2.39
N THR A 122 24.38 10.44 -1.40
CA THR A 122 24.49 9.95 -0.03
C THR A 122 23.27 10.26 0.85
N PHE A 123 22.21 10.85 0.29
CA PHE A 123 20.93 10.98 0.96
C PHE A 123 20.19 9.63 0.95
N TRP A 124 20.67 8.74 1.81
CA TRP A 124 20.29 7.32 1.85
C TRP A 124 18.78 7.03 1.95
N PRO A 125 17.92 7.86 2.60
CA PRO A 125 16.49 7.55 2.67
C PRO A 125 15.81 7.55 1.30
N GLN A 126 16.28 8.40 0.38
CA GLN A 126 15.72 8.50 -0.96
C GLN A 126 16.56 7.72 -1.99
N CYS A 127 17.89 7.71 -1.83
CA CYS A 127 18.77 7.14 -2.84
C CYS A 127 18.96 5.62 -2.66
N TRP A 128 18.95 5.10 -1.43
CA TRP A 128 19.38 3.72 -1.15
C TRP A 128 18.23 2.85 -0.65
N LEU A 129 17.46 3.30 0.35
CA LEU A 129 16.35 2.50 0.91
C LEU A 129 15.37 1.96 -0.14
N PRO A 130 14.93 2.72 -1.17
CA PRO A 130 14.01 2.18 -2.17
C PRO A 130 14.55 0.97 -2.94
N SER A 131 15.88 0.84 -3.03
CA SER A 131 16.56 -0.26 -3.71
C SER A 131 16.88 -1.43 -2.77
N GLU A 132 16.70 -1.26 -1.46
CA GLU A 132 16.92 -2.32 -0.48
C GLU A 132 15.82 -3.39 -0.57
N PRO A 133 16.16 -4.68 -0.37
CA PRO A 133 15.17 -5.75 -0.36
C PRO A 133 14.05 -5.49 0.66
N GLY A 134 12.79 -5.66 0.24
CA GLY A 134 11.61 -5.49 1.10
C GLY A 134 11.00 -4.09 1.09
N PHE A 135 11.64 -3.09 0.48
CA PHE A 135 11.11 -1.72 0.40
C PHE A 135 10.18 -1.45 -0.79
N HIS A 136 9.95 -2.44 -1.66
CA HIS A 136 9.12 -2.30 -2.86
C HIS A 136 7.70 -1.76 -2.60
N HIS A 137 7.14 -2.06 -1.42
CA HIS A 137 5.79 -1.68 -1.00
C HIS A 137 5.78 -0.57 0.06
N VAL A 138 6.85 0.23 0.15
CA VAL A 138 7.01 1.22 1.23
C VAL A 138 7.07 2.62 0.65
N ASN A 139 6.15 3.47 1.10
CA ASN A 139 6.31 4.92 0.93
C ASN A 139 7.30 5.44 1.97
N ILE A 140 8.25 6.25 1.54
CA ILE A 140 9.27 6.82 2.44
C ILE A 140 9.04 8.31 2.56
N HIS A 141 8.91 8.78 3.80
CA HIS A 141 8.68 10.18 4.14
C HIS A 141 9.76 10.69 5.09
N THR A 142 9.99 11.99 5.06
CA THR A 142 10.73 12.69 6.12
C THR A 142 9.86 13.79 6.70
N PHE A 143 9.97 14.00 8.00
CA PHE A 143 9.34 15.11 8.70
C PHE A 143 10.39 16.12 9.14
N GLY A 144 10.15 17.37 8.80
CA GLY A 144 10.91 18.53 9.23
C GLY A 144 10.19 19.35 10.28
N TYR A 145 10.89 19.88 11.26
CA TYR A 145 10.37 20.90 12.17
C TYR A 145 11.45 21.93 12.50
N GLU A 146 11.03 23.12 12.91
CA GLU A 146 11.97 24.19 13.27
C GLU A 146 12.68 23.81 14.58
N ALA A 147 13.78 23.09 14.42
CA ALA A 147 14.60 22.60 15.51
C ALA A 147 15.70 23.60 15.88
N ASP A 148 15.72 24.79 15.27
CA ASP A 148 16.65 25.88 15.58
C ASP A 148 16.07 26.82 16.62
N PHE A 149 16.49 26.60 17.87
CA PHE A 149 16.13 27.43 19.00
C PHE A 149 17.02 28.66 19.14
N SER A 150 17.86 29.02 18.17
CA SER A 150 18.80 30.15 18.28
C SER A 150 18.18 31.55 18.08
N GLY A 151 16.88 31.64 17.76
CA GLY A 151 16.15 32.92 17.66
C GLY A 151 15.44 33.29 18.96
N ALA A 152 15.70 34.50 19.50
CA ALA A 152 15.35 34.89 20.89
C ALA A 152 13.84 34.98 21.16
N LYS A 153 13.04 34.96 20.09
CA LYS A 153 11.58 34.95 20.14
C LYS A 153 10.96 33.55 19.97
N MET A 154 11.60 32.62 19.26
CA MET A 154 11.05 31.30 18.94
C MET A 154 11.40 30.24 20.00
N ALA A 155 12.54 30.39 20.67
CA ALA A 155 13.00 29.47 21.72
C ALA A 155 12.03 29.37 22.92
N ASN A 156 11.15 30.36 23.08
CA ASN A 156 10.23 30.48 24.20
C ASN A 156 8.82 29.94 23.92
N ILE A 157 8.50 29.48 22.69
CA ILE A 157 7.11 29.20 22.30
C ILE A 157 6.86 27.73 21.96
N LEU A 158 7.76 27.06 21.21
CA LEU A 158 7.53 25.70 20.71
C LEU A 158 8.26 24.64 21.54
N THR A 159 7.51 23.60 21.92
CA THR A 159 7.95 22.49 22.77
C THR A 159 7.92 21.16 21.99
N ILE A 160 8.47 20.08 22.59
CA ILE A 160 8.31 18.72 22.05
C ILE A 160 6.83 18.35 21.86
N HIS A 161 5.95 18.90 22.70
CA HIS A 161 4.51 18.76 22.55
C HIS A 161 4.05 19.28 21.19
N ASP A 162 4.43 20.50 20.84
CA ASP A 162 3.99 21.19 19.62
C ASP A 162 4.53 20.51 18.36
N PHE A 163 5.80 20.07 18.39
CA PHE A 163 6.35 19.31 17.27
C PHE A 163 5.69 17.94 17.10
N GLY A 164 5.42 17.24 18.21
CA GLY A 164 4.72 15.95 18.17
C GLY A 164 3.28 16.09 17.67
N GLN A 165 2.60 17.14 18.09
CA GLN A 165 1.26 17.48 17.61
C GLN A 165 1.27 17.84 16.12
N SER A 166 2.24 18.65 15.67
CA SER A 166 2.38 18.98 14.26
C SER A 166 2.64 17.75 13.39
N LEU A 167 3.55 16.86 13.83
CA LEU A 167 3.79 15.59 13.14
C LEU A 167 2.53 14.75 13.07
N PHE A 168 1.80 14.58 14.18
CA PHE A 168 0.56 13.83 14.22
C PHE A 168 -0.51 14.41 13.27
N GLU A 169 -0.74 15.73 13.32
CA GLU A 169 -1.72 16.40 12.47
C GLU A 169 -1.36 16.29 10.98
N GLN A 170 -0.08 16.41 10.63
CA GLN A 170 0.35 16.24 9.25
C GLN A 170 0.24 14.79 8.80
N MET A 171 0.51 13.82 9.67
CA MET A 171 0.26 12.41 9.36
C MET A 171 -1.22 12.14 9.11
N ARG A 172 -2.11 12.69 9.96
CA ARG A 172 -3.55 12.50 9.84
C ARG A 172 -4.12 13.07 8.54
N ASN A 173 -3.56 14.18 8.05
CA ASN A 173 -4.06 14.90 6.89
C ASN A 173 -3.23 14.68 5.61
N CYS A 174 -2.25 13.77 5.62
CA CYS A 174 -1.39 13.54 4.46
C CYS A 174 -2.13 12.72 3.38
N PRO A 175 -2.25 13.21 2.14
CA PRO A 175 -2.90 12.45 1.06
C PRO A 175 -2.07 11.24 0.60
N HIS A 176 -0.77 11.24 0.89
CA HIS A 176 0.15 10.15 0.52
C HIS A 176 0.24 9.06 1.61
N LEU A 177 -0.21 9.35 2.83
CA LEU A 177 -0.44 8.32 3.82
C LEU A 177 -1.80 7.70 3.54
N ARG A 178 -1.86 6.37 3.51
CA ARG A 178 -3.11 5.69 3.19
C ARG A 178 -4.21 6.11 4.16
N ASN A 179 -5.38 6.47 3.65
CA ASN A 179 -6.55 6.76 4.48
C ASN A 179 -7.29 5.46 4.83
N ASN A 180 -6.57 4.50 5.44
CA ASN A 180 -7.17 3.30 5.99
C ASN A 180 -6.58 2.99 7.37
N GLU A 181 -7.42 2.50 8.28
CA GLU A 181 -7.03 2.14 9.65
C GLU A 181 -6.00 1.00 9.70
N ARG A 182 -5.78 0.34 8.56
CA ARG A 182 -4.99 -0.88 8.39
C ARG A 182 -3.60 -0.62 7.79
N GLY A 183 -3.26 0.60 7.37
CA GLY A 183 -1.94 0.95 6.82
C GLY A 183 -0.90 1.16 7.92
N PRO A 184 0.02 0.20 8.16
CA PRO A 184 1.04 0.33 9.20
C PRO A 184 2.03 1.45 8.89
N ILE A 185 2.48 2.11 9.94
CA ILE A 185 3.48 3.17 9.92
C ILE A 185 4.66 2.71 10.78
N ILE A 186 5.86 2.79 10.20
CA ILE A 186 7.14 2.69 10.90
C ILE A 186 7.66 4.11 11.12
N MET A 187 8.00 4.43 12.37
CA MET A 187 8.63 5.71 12.72
C MET A 187 10.11 5.52 12.95
N LEU A 188 10.95 6.41 12.43
CA LEU A 188 12.40 6.43 12.71
C LEU A 188 12.78 7.81 13.24
N GLY A 189 13.10 7.91 14.52
CA GLY A 189 13.51 9.15 15.17
C GLY A 189 15.01 9.17 15.50
N HIS A 190 15.70 10.25 15.15
CA HIS A 190 17.08 10.50 15.59
C HIS A 190 17.13 11.51 16.73
N SER A 191 17.91 11.22 17.79
CA SER A 191 18.14 12.15 18.90
C SER A 191 16.79 12.67 19.46
N LEU A 192 16.60 13.99 19.58
CA LEU A 192 15.32 14.60 20.01
C LEU A 192 14.12 14.30 19.09
N GLY A 193 14.35 13.95 17.82
CA GLY A 193 13.29 13.54 16.90
C GLY A 193 12.56 12.29 17.41
N GLY A 194 13.25 11.44 18.17
CA GLY A 194 12.59 10.31 18.84
C GLY A 194 11.59 10.75 19.92
N LEU A 195 11.79 11.87 20.61
CA LEU A 195 10.80 12.39 21.56
C LEU A 195 9.57 12.95 20.84
N VAL A 196 9.78 13.59 19.70
CA VAL A 196 8.71 14.05 18.81
C VAL A 196 7.88 12.85 18.34
N VAL A 197 8.54 11.75 17.94
CA VAL A 197 7.89 10.48 17.60
C VAL A 197 7.08 9.93 18.77
N LYS A 198 7.64 9.91 19.99
CA LYS A 198 6.91 9.44 21.18
C LYS A 198 5.63 10.24 21.42
N LYS A 199 5.70 11.57 21.32
CA LYS A 199 4.53 12.41 21.52
C LYS A 199 3.48 12.18 20.43
N ALA A 200 3.90 12.11 19.16
CA ALA A 200 2.99 11.80 18.06
C ALA A 200 2.34 10.40 18.21
N PHE A 201 3.08 9.42 18.72
CA PHE A 201 2.55 8.09 19.03
C PHE A 201 1.46 8.11 20.11
N LEU A 202 1.66 8.87 21.20
CA LEU A 202 0.64 9.00 22.24
C LEU A 202 -0.65 9.66 21.71
N LEU A 203 -0.51 10.74 20.93
CA LEU A 203 -1.66 11.39 20.29
C LEU A 203 -2.39 10.45 19.31
N ALA A 204 -1.62 9.65 18.57
CA ALA A 204 -2.16 8.62 17.70
C ALA A 204 -3.00 7.60 18.48
N ARG A 205 -2.48 7.08 19.60
CA ARG A 205 -3.15 6.11 20.48
C ARG A 205 -4.47 6.61 21.06
N GLU A 206 -4.57 7.92 21.30
CA GLU A 206 -5.79 8.56 21.81
C GLU A 206 -6.83 8.85 20.72
N THR A 207 -6.48 8.67 19.43
CA THR A 207 -7.36 8.99 18.31
C THR A 207 -8.02 7.73 17.73
N PRO A 208 -9.35 7.58 17.87
CA PRO A 208 -10.11 6.53 17.17
C PRO A 208 -9.80 6.61 15.68
N ASN A 209 -9.45 5.48 15.05
CA ASN A 209 -9.04 5.35 13.64
C ASN A 209 -7.54 5.60 13.35
N PHE A 210 -6.76 6.13 14.29
CA PHE A 210 -5.29 6.27 14.15
C PHE A 210 -4.49 5.46 15.20
N GLN A 211 -5.15 5.03 16.28
CA GLN A 211 -4.57 4.33 17.43
C GLN A 211 -3.65 3.14 17.11
N ASN A 212 -3.93 2.42 16.02
CA ASN A 212 -3.20 1.19 15.67
C ASN A 212 -2.38 1.36 14.38
N ARG A 213 -2.13 2.59 13.93
CA ARG A 213 -1.37 2.83 12.69
C ARG A 213 0.12 2.77 12.90
N ILE A 214 0.65 3.37 13.97
CA ILE A 214 2.08 3.27 14.29
C ILE A 214 2.34 1.90 14.91
N ARG A 215 3.00 1.02 14.14
CA ARG A 215 3.17 -0.39 14.50
C ARG A 215 4.60 -0.75 14.88
N THR A 216 5.58 0.09 14.55
CA THR A 216 6.98 -0.14 14.91
C THR A 216 7.72 1.19 15.00
N ILE A 217 8.64 1.30 15.96
CA ILE A 217 9.43 2.52 16.17
C ILE A 217 10.92 2.19 16.24
N PHE A 218 11.72 2.97 15.52
CA PHE A 218 13.17 2.97 15.52
C PHE A 218 13.68 4.25 16.17
N PHE A 219 14.60 4.10 17.13
CA PHE A 219 15.30 5.19 17.80
C PHE A 219 16.79 5.13 17.48
N LEU A 220 17.34 6.23 16.97
CA LEU A 220 18.78 6.41 16.76
C LEU A 220 19.30 7.43 17.78
N GLY A 221 19.93 6.95 18.85
CA GLY A 221 20.52 7.80 19.89
C GLY A 221 19.49 8.67 20.64
N THR A 222 18.23 8.25 20.73
CA THR A 222 17.21 9.06 21.42
C THR A 222 17.41 9.01 22.93
N PRO A 223 17.55 10.15 23.62
CA PRO A 223 17.66 10.16 25.06
C PRO A 223 16.29 9.85 25.69
N HIS A 224 16.07 8.64 26.18
CA HIS A 224 14.83 8.21 26.83
C HIS A 224 14.81 8.47 28.32
N ARG A 225 15.94 8.31 29.01
CA ARG A 225 16.03 8.37 30.48
C ARG A 225 17.37 8.93 30.92
N GLY A 226 17.44 9.44 32.15
CA GLY A 226 18.70 9.79 32.79
C GLY A 226 18.55 10.86 33.87
N SER A 227 19.19 10.65 35.02
CA SER A 227 19.38 11.68 36.05
C SER A 227 20.15 12.90 35.52
N GLU A 228 20.84 12.72 34.40
CA GLU A 228 21.67 13.70 33.70
C GLU A 228 21.04 14.19 32.39
N TYR A 229 19.71 14.12 32.26
CA TYR A 229 19.01 14.51 31.02
C TYR A 229 19.38 15.92 30.55
N ALA A 230 19.44 16.88 31.48
CA ALA A 230 19.89 18.24 31.19
C ALA A 230 21.34 18.30 30.68
N LYS A 231 22.23 17.42 31.17
CA LYS A 231 23.60 17.32 30.66
C LYS A 231 23.63 16.67 29.27
N ILE A 232 22.81 15.66 29.01
CA ILE A 232 22.71 15.05 27.67
C ILE A 232 22.18 16.08 26.66
N LEU A 233 21.16 16.85 27.04
CA LEU A 233 20.65 17.94 26.22
C LEU A 233 21.71 19.02 25.96
N SER A 234 22.47 19.42 26.97
CA SER A 234 23.55 20.41 26.78
C SER A 234 24.65 19.88 25.85
N ARG A 235 24.96 18.58 25.93
CA ARG A 235 25.86 17.89 24.98
C ARG A 235 25.31 17.95 23.56
N ILE A 236 24.05 17.57 23.35
CA ILE A 236 23.39 17.62 22.02
C ILE A 236 23.38 19.06 21.47
N LEU A 237 23.08 20.06 22.31
CA LEU A 237 23.09 21.48 21.93
C LEU A 237 24.48 21.96 21.50
N SER A 238 25.53 21.48 22.18
CA SER A 238 26.92 21.85 21.87
C SER A 238 27.39 21.37 20.49
N LEU A 239 26.69 20.42 19.88
CA LEU A 239 27.01 19.90 18.54
C LEU A 239 26.59 20.85 17.40
N SER A 240 25.86 21.92 17.73
CA SER A 240 25.36 22.87 16.74
C SER A 240 26.37 23.99 16.43
N SER A 241 26.52 24.30 15.14
CA SER A 241 27.52 25.23 14.59
C SER A 241 27.35 26.70 15.01
N SER A 242 26.28 27.04 15.73
CA SER A 242 25.99 28.38 16.25
C SER A 242 26.28 28.43 17.75
N SER A 243 27.55 28.62 18.08
CA SER A 243 28.08 28.78 19.43
C SER A 243 27.55 30.05 20.10
N SER A 244 26.61 29.90 21.04
CA SER A 244 26.49 30.80 22.19
C SER A 244 26.07 30.03 23.45
N PRO A 245 26.94 29.95 24.49
CA PRO A 245 26.67 29.22 25.74
C PRO A 245 25.46 29.73 26.52
N ASN A 246 25.04 30.96 26.28
CA ASN A 246 23.94 31.61 27.01
C ASN A 246 22.55 31.13 26.55
N TYR A 247 22.44 30.55 25.35
CA TYR A 247 21.18 30.04 24.78
C TYR A 247 20.69 28.74 25.42
N VAL A 248 21.62 27.98 26.00
CA VAL A 248 21.34 26.69 26.66
C VAL A 248 20.49 26.88 27.91
N LYS A 249 20.42 28.11 28.47
CA LYS A 249 19.59 28.43 29.63
C LYS A 249 18.11 28.68 29.30
N ASP A 250 17.78 29.02 28.05
CA ASP A 250 16.43 29.45 27.65
C ASP A 250 15.60 28.32 27.02
N LEU A 251 16.23 27.20 26.67
CA LEU A 251 15.51 25.99 26.27
C LEU A 251 14.89 25.34 27.50
N ARG A 252 13.63 25.69 27.79
CA ARG A 252 12.77 24.97 28.75
C ARG A 252 12.33 23.63 28.17
N LEU A 253 13.28 22.72 27.98
CA LEU A 253 12.97 21.30 27.99
C LEU A 253 12.75 20.93 29.45
N ASP A 254 11.49 21.01 29.88
CA ASP A 254 11.11 20.57 31.22
C ASP A 254 11.47 19.09 31.35
N SER A 255 12.49 18.81 32.17
CA SER A 255 12.93 17.45 32.45
C SER A 255 11.79 16.62 33.02
N VAL A 256 10.85 17.24 33.73
CA VAL A 256 9.65 16.59 34.25
C VAL A 256 8.71 16.23 33.10
N ALA A 257 8.36 17.18 32.23
CA ALA A 257 7.50 16.89 31.06
C ALA A 257 8.09 15.80 30.16
N THR A 258 9.42 15.78 30.00
CA THR A 258 10.10 14.74 29.22
C THR A 258 10.10 13.39 29.93
N GLN A 259 10.27 13.37 31.26
CA GLN A 259 10.13 12.13 32.04
C GLN A 259 8.71 11.57 31.94
N VAL A 260 7.70 12.41 32.15
CA VAL A 260 6.27 12.05 31.99
C VAL A 260 6.02 11.49 30.60
N LEU A 261 6.50 12.16 29.54
CA LEU A 261 6.39 11.67 28.16
C LEU A 261 6.99 10.26 27.98
N ASN A 262 8.16 10.02 28.57
CA ASN A 262 8.83 8.73 28.46
C ASN A 262 8.11 7.62 29.25
N ASP A 263 7.52 7.94 30.40
CA ASP A 263 6.75 7.01 31.21
C ASP A 263 5.40 6.69 30.57
N ASP A 264 4.71 7.69 30.01
CA ASP A 264 3.46 7.54 29.27
C ASP A 264 3.65 6.69 28.02
N PHE A 265 4.67 7.03 27.23
CA PHE A 265 5.07 6.23 26.07
C PHE A 265 5.35 4.79 26.50
N GLY A 266 6.04 4.62 27.63
CA GLY A 266 6.40 3.32 28.14
C GLY A 266 5.22 2.42 28.48
N ARG A 267 4.14 3.00 29.00
CA ARG A 267 2.90 2.28 29.31
C ARG A 267 2.13 1.89 28.04
N GLN A 268 2.17 2.72 27.00
CA GLN A 268 1.35 2.52 25.80
C GLN A 268 2.05 1.78 24.65
N ALA A 269 3.38 1.71 24.65
CA ALA A 269 4.15 1.09 23.57
C ALA A 269 4.55 -0.38 23.85
N HIS A 270 3.92 -1.03 24.84
CA HIS A 270 4.28 -2.39 25.26
C HIS A 270 3.88 -3.49 24.26
N ASP A 271 3.03 -3.17 23.30
CA ASP A 271 2.45 -4.05 22.30
C ASP A 271 3.11 -3.93 20.91
N ILE A 272 4.04 -2.99 20.72
CA ILE A 272 4.73 -2.78 19.45
C ILE A 272 6.24 -3.10 19.55
N PRO A 273 6.87 -3.59 18.47
CA PRO A 273 8.32 -3.69 18.40
C PRO A 273 9.01 -2.33 18.45
N ILE A 274 10.08 -2.23 19.23
CA ILE A 274 10.92 -1.04 19.32
C ILE A 274 12.36 -1.42 19.01
N TYR A 275 13.04 -0.64 18.19
CA TYR A 275 14.44 -0.84 17.84
C TYR A 275 15.26 0.35 18.32
N SER A 276 16.19 0.11 19.24
CA SER A 276 17.00 1.18 19.85
C SER A 276 18.47 1.01 19.45
N PHE A 277 19.01 2.01 18.75
CA PHE A 277 20.40 2.07 18.33
C PHE A 277 21.15 3.10 19.16
N TYR A 278 22.32 2.72 19.69
CA TYR A 278 23.18 3.61 20.47
C TYR A 278 24.56 3.79 19.83
N GLU A 279 25.16 4.96 20.05
CA GLU A 279 26.50 5.32 19.59
C GLU A 279 27.60 4.62 20.41
N THR A 280 28.78 4.43 19.81
CA THR A 280 29.94 3.82 20.50
C THR A 280 31.23 4.59 20.36
N LYS A 281 31.23 5.73 19.66
CA LYS A 281 32.42 6.58 19.53
C LYS A 281 32.17 7.91 20.22
N ASP A 282 33.15 8.33 20.99
CA ASP A 282 33.13 9.64 21.64
C ASP A 282 33.16 10.75 20.59
N MET A 283 32.50 11.86 20.93
CA MET A 283 32.54 13.08 20.15
C MET A 283 33.34 14.15 20.89
N LYS A 284 34.00 15.04 20.15
CA LYS A 284 34.65 16.22 20.75
C LYS A 284 33.60 17.25 21.14
N LEU A 285 33.44 17.47 22.45
CA LEU A 285 32.58 18.50 23.05
C LEU A 285 33.46 19.57 23.71
N GLY A 286 33.96 20.50 22.89
CA GLY A 286 34.95 21.49 23.33
C GLY A 286 36.29 20.82 23.65
N ALA A 287 36.77 20.99 24.89
CA ALA A 287 38.05 20.45 25.35
C ALA A 287 38.00 18.97 25.81
N LYS A 288 36.81 18.36 25.88
CA LYS A 288 36.62 16.97 26.32
C LYS A 288 36.04 16.12 25.19
N SER A 289 36.35 14.83 25.21
CA SER A 289 35.71 13.82 24.36
C SER A 289 34.82 12.96 25.23
N ASP A 290 33.55 12.79 24.86
CA ASP A 290 32.60 11.94 25.60
C ASP A 290 31.48 11.46 24.67
N ILE A 291 30.78 10.41 25.07
CA ILE A 291 29.54 9.94 24.46
C ILE A 291 28.44 10.99 24.74
N VAL A 292 27.69 11.38 23.70
CA VAL A 292 26.65 12.41 23.80
C VAL A 292 25.45 11.85 24.55
N VAL A 293 24.96 10.70 24.11
CA VAL A 293 23.83 9.96 24.69
C VAL A 293 24.33 8.57 25.14
N PRO A 294 24.63 8.39 26.44
CA PRO A 294 25.08 7.11 26.96
C PRO A 294 24.08 5.99 26.68
N ARG A 295 24.58 4.75 26.52
CA ARG A 295 23.74 3.57 26.24
C ARG A 295 22.51 3.47 27.13
N ASN A 296 22.66 3.67 28.44
CA ASN A 296 21.54 3.57 29.40
C ASN A 296 20.47 4.65 29.22
N SER A 297 20.80 5.75 28.52
CA SER A 297 19.83 6.78 28.10
C SER A 297 19.24 6.47 26.74
N ALA A 298 20.01 5.87 25.83
CA ALA A 298 19.60 5.53 24.47
C ALA A 298 18.69 4.29 24.36
N ILE A 299 18.44 3.58 25.46
CA ILE A 299 17.54 2.42 25.54
C ILE A 299 16.41 2.69 26.53
N LEU A 300 15.27 2.05 26.34
CA LEU A 300 14.12 2.13 27.24
C LEU A 300 14.37 1.32 28.52
N GLY A 301 15.09 0.20 28.40
CA GLY A 301 15.60 -0.57 29.54
C GLY A 301 14.84 -1.87 29.82
N PRO A 302 15.16 -2.56 30.93
CA PRO A 302 14.80 -3.97 31.14
C PRO A 302 13.28 -4.26 31.24
N GLY A 303 12.45 -3.24 31.42
CA GLY A 303 10.98 -3.37 31.42
C GLY A 303 10.36 -3.56 30.02
N PHE A 304 11.11 -3.32 28.94
CA PHE A 304 10.61 -3.39 27.57
C PHE A 304 11.05 -4.67 26.88
N LYS A 305 10.24 -5.72 26.98
CA LYS A 305 10.52 -7.02 26.37
C LYS A 305 10.56 -6.99 24.85
N ASN A 306 9.89 -6.02 24.23
CA ASN A 306 9.80 -5.86 22.78
C ASN A 306 10.86 -4.89 22.22
N GLU A 307 11.82 -4.46 23.06
CA GLU A 307 12.94 -3.62 22.63
C GLU A 307 14.11 -4.48 22.10
N ARG A 308 14.50 -4.25 20.84
CA ARG A 308 15.68 -4.82 20.20
C ARG A 308 16.79 -3.77 20.21
N VAL A 309 17.86 -4.03 20.95
CA VAL A 309 18.96 -3.07 21.15
C VAL A 309 20.16 -3.42 20.27
N GLN A 310 20.67 -2.44 19.52
CA GLN A 310 21.87 -2.59 18.68
C GLN A 310 22.81 -1.40 18.84
N TYR A 311 24.09 -1.58 18.51
CA TYR A 311 25.08 -0.51 18.51
C TYR A 311 25.41 -0.07 17.09
N LEU A 312 25.82 1.19 16.92
CA LEU A 312 26.40 1.71 15.69
C LEU A 312 27.80 2.25 15.97
N ILE A 313 28.77 1.90 15.11
CA ILE A 313 30.18 2.28 15.26
C ILE A 313 30.37 3.72 14.74
N ALA A 314 29.75 4.67 15.41
CA ALA A 314 29.69 6.07 15.05
C ALA A 314 29.55 6.95 16.30
N ASP A 315 29.81 8.25 16.15
CA ASP A 315 29.40 9.26 17.12
C ASP A 315 27.93 9.68 16.86
N HIS A 316 27.37 10.48 17.76
CA HIS A 316 25.97 10.89 17.74
C HIS A 316 25.53 11.60 16.47
N LYS A 317 26.46 12.30 15.81
CA LYS A 317 26.19 13.07 14.59
C LYS A 317 26.29 12.20 13.34
N GLU A 318 27.23 11.27 13.33
CA GLU A 318 27.51 10.38 12.20
C GLU A 318 26.69 9.09 12.24
N MET A 319 26.03 8.74 13.34
CA MET A 319 25.26 7.48 13.44
C MET A 319 24.07 7.38 12.47
N CYS A 320 23.59 8.51 11.95
CA CYS A 320 22.52 8.59 10.95
C CYS A 320 23.04 8.96 9.54
N LYS A 321 24.37 8.96 9.34
CA LYS A 321 25.03 9.35 8.09
C LYS A 321 26.00 8.28 7.64
N PHE A 322 25.79 7.78 6.44
CA PHE A 322 26.49 6.61 5.94
C PHE A 322 27.33 6.97 4.72
N ASN A 323 28.44 6.26 4.54
CA ASN A 323 29.36 6.54 3.44
C ASN A 323 28.95 5.91 2.13
N SER A 324 28.28 4.75 2.20
CA SER A 324 27.81 4.00 1.03
C SER A 324 26.71 3.01 1.41
N PRO A 325 25.96 2.44 0.45
CA PRO A 325 25.01 1.35 0.71
C PRO A 325 25.64 0.09 1.34
N LYS A 326 26.98 -0.04 1.30
CA LYS A 326 27.73 -1.15 1.91
C LYS A 326 28.31 -0.80 3.28
N ASP A 327 28.01 0.37 3.82
CA ASP A 327 28.45 0.78 5.15
C ASP A 327 27.86 -0.18 6.20
N PRO A 328 28.67 -0.82 7.08
CA PRO A 328 28.16 -1.79 8.04
C PRO A 328 27.08 -1.23 8.99
N ASN A 329 27.14 0.07 9.32
CA ASN A 329 26.12 0.70 10.14
C ASN A 329 24.81 0.87 9.36
N PHE A 330 24.89 1.23 8.08
CA PHE A 330 23.73 1.30 7.19
C PHE A 330 23.10 -0.09 7.00
N THR A 331 23.90 -1.10 6.66
CA THR A 331 23.43 -2.47 6.46
C THR A 331 22.73 -3.01 7.72
N ARG A 332 23.24 -2.72 8.93
CA ARG A 332 22.54 -3.08 10.17
C ARG A 332 21.15 -2.44 10.27
N LEU A 333 21.06 -1.14 10.00
CA LEU A 333 19.81 -0.40 10.06
C LEU A 333 18.82 -0.87 8.98
N ALA A 334 19.29 -1.01 7.74
CA ALA A 334 18.51 -1.46 6.60
C ALA A 334 17.98 -2.89 6.81
N ASN A 335 18.80 -3.82 7.31
CA ASN A 335 18.35 -5.18 7.62
C ASN A 335 17.30 -5.20 8.74
N ALA A 336 17.47 -4.37 9.77
CA ALA A 336 16.50 -4.27 10.86
C ALA A 336 15.16 -3.68 10.38
N LEU A 337 15.20 -2.66 9.51
CA LEU A 337 14.01 -2.10 8.87
C LEU A 337 13.33 -3.14 7.96
N SER A 338 14.10 -3.83 7.12
CA SER A 338 13.59 -4.86 6.21
C SER A 338 12.87 -5.98 6.96
N GLY A 339 13.49 -6.49 8.03
CA GLY A 339 12.87 -7.50 8.90
C GLY A 339 11.59 -6.98 9.58
N ALA A 340 11.57 -5.73 10.03
CA ALA A 340 10.35 -5.14 10.58
C ALA A 340 9.23 -4.98 9.54
N ILE A 341 9.58 -4.60 8.30
CA ILE A 341 8.63 -4.52 7.19
C ILE A 341 8.06 -5.91 6.89
N GLU A 342 8.90 -6.93 6.77
CA GLU A 342 8.48 -8.31 6.53
C GLU A 342 7.57 -8.83 7.65
N ASP A 343 7.94 -8.63 8.91
CA ASP A 343 7.13 -8.99 10.09
C ASP A 343 5.73 -8.32 10.01
N LEU A 344 5.65 -7.05 9.60
CA LEU A 344 4.37 -6.34 9.49
C LEU A 344 3.52 -6.82 8.31
N LEU A 345 4.13 -7.09 7.16
CA LEU A 345 3.43 -7.58 5.98
C LEU A 345 2.95 -9.03 6.15
N THR A 346 3.70 -9.86 6.87
CA THR A 346 3.34 -11.26 7.18
C THR A 346 2.30 -11.37 8.28
N ASN A 347 2.46 -10.66 9.41
CA ASN A 347 1.46 -10.61 10.48
C ASN A 347 0.14 -9.99 9.98
N GLY A 348 0.23 -8.98 9.11
CA GLY A 348 -0.92 -8.41 8.41
C GLY A 348 -1.64 -9.40 7.48
N ARG A 349 -1.01 -10.49 7.04
CA ARG A 349 -1.66 -11.58 6.28
C ARG A 349 -2.23 -12.67 7.20
N SER A 350 -1.55 -13.00 8.30
CA SER A 350 -2.00 -14.03 9.23
C SER A 350 -3.21 -13.60 10.06
N GLY A 351 -3.23 -12.36 10.58
CA GLY A 351 -4.40 -11.80 11.26
C GLY A 351 -5.61 -11.66 10.34
N LYS A 352 -5.37 -11.31 9.06
CA LYS A 352 -6.42 -11.29 8.03
C LYS A 352 -7.05 -12.66 7.81
N SER A 353 -6.29 -13.76 7.83
CA SER A 353 -6.86 -15.08 7.63
C SER A 353 -7.81 -15.47 8.76
N GLU A 354 -7.48 -15.13 10.00
CA GLU A 354 -8.30 -15.53 11.16
C GLU A 354 -9.53 -14.62 11.33
N GLU A 355 -9.37 -13.30 11.22
CA GLU A 355 -10.49 -12.34 11.20
C GLU A 355 -11.44 -12.63 10.03
N SER A 356 -10.91 -12.96 8.84
CA SER A 356 -11.73 -13.35 7.69
C SER A 356 -12.55 -14.61 7.98
N LYS A 357 -11.95 -15.62 8.64
CA LYS A 357 -12.67 -16.84 9.00
C LYS A 357 -13.77 -16.54 10.01
N GLU A 358 -13.49 -15.77 11.06
CA GLU A 358 -14.48 -15.39 12.07
C GLU A 358 -15.64 -14.58 11.49
N GLN A 359 -15.34 -13.60 10.61
CA GLN A 359 -16.34 -12.83 9.88
C GLN A 359 -17.21 -13.74 9.00
N LEU A 360 -16.60 -14.66 8.25
CA LEU A 360 -17.32 -15.59 7.40
C LEU A 360 -18.16 -16.59 8.20
N SER A 361 -17.64 -17.14 9.30
CA SER A 361 -18.40 -18.00 10.20
C SER A 361 -19.62 -17.29 10.79
N SER A 362 -19.46 -16.02 11.18
CA SER A 362 -20.55 -15.19 11.69
C SER A 362 -21.60 -14.89 10.61
N LEU A 363 -21.16 -14.55 9.40
CA LEU A 363 -22.05 -14.34 8.25
C LEU A 363 -22.81 -15.60 7.86
N MET A 364 -22.14 -16.76 7.88
CA MET A 364 -22.74 -18.05 7.57
C MET A 364 -23.84 -18.41 8.58
N ALA A 365 -23.59 -18.17 9.88
CA ALA A 365 -24.57 -18.33 10.94
C ALA A 365 -25.74 -17.34 10.80
N PHE A 366 -25.46 -16.05 10.55
CA PHE A 366 -26.48 -15.03 10.33
C PHE A 366 -27.37 -15.36 9.12
N LEU A 367 -26.79 -15.85 8.03
CA LEU A 367 -27.53 -16.22 6.84
C LEU A 367 -28.17 -17.61 6.94
N SER A 368 -28.04 -18.32 8.07
CA SER A 368 -28.56 -19.68 8.27
C SER A 368 -28.24 -20.62 7.10
N LEU A 369 -26.97 -20.61 6.70
CA LEU A 369 -26.44 -21.48 5.64
C LEU A 369 -25.72 -22.67 6.27
N SER A 370 -25.96 -23.87 5.74
CA SER A 370 -25.12 -25.05 6.03
C SER A 370 -23.95 -25.10 5.04
N GLU A 371 -22.85 -25.73 5.45
CA GLU A 371 -21.67 -25.92 4.60
C GLU A 371 -22.09 -26.61 3.31
N ARG A 372 -21.78 -25.97 2.17
CA ARG A 372 -22.19 -26.45 0.86
C ARG A 372 -21.33 -27.67 0.54
N LEU A 373 -21.96 -28.79 0.21
CA LEU A 373 -21.24 -29.88 -0.45
C LEU A 373 -20.97 -29.39 -1.87
N ASP A 374 -19.70 -29.17 -2.22
CA ASP A 374 -19.32 -28.76 -3.58
C ASP A 374 -19.75 -29.84 -4.57
N GLU A 375 -20.85 -29.59 -5.27
CA GLU A 375 -21.32 -30.47 -6.33
C GLU A 375 -20.45 -30.27 -7.58
N HIS A 376 -19.57 -31.24 -7.82
CA HIS A 376 -18.67 -31.23 -8.96
C HIS A 376 -19.36 -31.86 -10.17
N TYR A 377 -19.77 -31.01 -11.11
CA TYR A 377 -20.22 -31.45 -12.43
C TYR A 377 -19.04 -31.42 -13.41
N HIS A 378 -18.67 -32.59 -13.93
CA HIS A 378 -17.58 -32.69 -14.91
C HIS A 378 -18.15 -32.64 -16.33
N ALA A 379 -17.72 -31.64 -17.09
CA ALA A 379 -17.92 -31.63 -18.54
C ALA A 379 -17.01 -32.69 -19.20
N VAL A 380 -17.55 -33.36 -20.22
CA VAL A 380 -16.75 -34.21 -21.09
C VAL A 380 -15.84 -33.31 -21.92
N GLU A 381 -14.59 -33.71 -22.12
CA GLU A 381 -13.62 -32.92 -22.88
C GLU A 381 -14.18 -32.56 -24.26
N GLY A 382 -14.21 -31.25 -24.57
CA GLY A 382 -14.76 -30.70 -25.81
C GLY A 382 -16.26 -30.40 -25.84
N SER A 383 -17.08 -30.89 -24.89
CA SER A 383 -18.55 -30.75 -24.99
C SER A 383 -19.08 -29.32 -24.81
N CYS A 384 -18.30 -28.45 -24.16
CA CYS A 384 -18.67 -27.06 -23.85
C CYS A 384 -17.81 -26.03 -24.61
N GLN A 385 -16.89 -26.48 -25.46
CA GLN A 385 -15.90 -25.61 -26.12
C GLN A 385 -16.54 -24.60 -27.08
N TRP A 386 -17.68 -24.97 -27.68
CA TRP A 386 -18.43 -24.09 -28.58
C TRP A 386 -18.87 -22.78 -27.93
N LEU A 387 -19.11 -22.78 -26.61
CA LEU A 387 -19.48 -21.57 -25.87
C LEU A 387 -18.28 -20.62 -25.76
N ASP A 388 -17.07 -21.16 -25.71
CA ASP A 388 -15.85 -20.35 -25.62
C ASP A 388 -15.61 -19.57 -26.91
N ASP A 389 -16.03 -20.12 -28.04
CA ASP A 389 -15.93 -19.46 -29.35
C ASP A 389 -17.13 -18.52 -29.62
N CYS A 390 -18.17 -18.57 -28.78
CA CYS A 390 -19.37 -17.75 -28.91
C CYS A 390 -19.04 -16.29 -28.58
N LYS A 391 -19.28 -15.41 -29.56
CA LYS A 391 -18.99 -13.98 -29.42
C LYS A 391 -19.80 -13.34 -28.29
N GLU A 392 -21.07 -13.72 -28.16
CA GLU A 392 -21.97 -13.24 -27.11
C GLU A 392 -21.44 -13.59 -25.72
N PHE A 393 -20.87 -14.78 -25.55
CA PHE A 393 -20.24 -15.19 -24.29
C PHE A 393 -18.95 -14.41 -24.03
N GLN A 394 -18.10 -14.22 -25.05
CA GLN A 394 -16.88 -13.44 -24.92
C GLN A 394 -17.16 -11.95 -24.62
N ASP A 395 -18.19 -11.37 -25.22
CA ASP A 395 -18.64 -9.99 -24.97
C ASP A 395 -19.19 -9.85 -23.53
N TRP A 396 -19.95 -10.83 -23.05
CA TRP A 396 -20.44 -10.87 -21.67
C TRP A 396 -19.32 -11.09 -20.65
N LYS A 397 -18.32 -11.92 -20.98
CA LYS A 397 -17.19 -12.26 -20.10
C LYS A 397 -16.18 -11.11 -20.01
N ASN A 398 -15.81 -10.51 -21.15
CA ASN A 398 -14.74 -9.51 -21.26
C ASN A 398 -15.28 -8.07 -21.27
N VAL A 399 -16.12 -7.72 -20.28
CA VAL A 399 -16.58 -6.34 -20.13
C VAL A 399 -15.38 -5.44 -19.82
N ASP A 400 -15.00 -4.60 -20.78
CA ASP A 400 -13.75 -3.84 -20.73
C ASP A 400 -13.83 -2.68 -19.71
N ALA A 401 -13.01 -2.77 -18.65
CA ALA A 401 -12.95 -1.83 -17.53
C ALA A 401 -12.57 -0.41 -17.96
N ASN A 402 -11.90 -0.24 -19.10
CA ASN A 402 -11.48 1.07 -19.61
C ASN A 402 -12.57 1.77 -20.47
N THR A 403 -13.56 1.05 -20.97
CA THR A 403 -14.80 1.63 -21.54
C THR A 403 -15.82 2.03 -20.46
N LEU A 404 -15.53 1.72 -19.20
CA LEU A 404 -16.37 2.01 -18.02
C LEU A 404 -15.92 3.28 -17.27
N VAL A 405 -15.37 4.28 -17.97
CA VAL A 405 -15.15 5.62 -17.38
C VAL A 405 -16.50 6.33 -17.29
N PRO A 406 -17.01 6.66 -16.09
CA PRO A 406 -18.27 7.38 -15.94
C PRO A 406 -18.09 8.81 -16.43
N HIS A 407 -18.88 9.26 -17.40
CA HIS A 407 -18.92 10.67 -17.77
C HIS A 407 -19.58 11.56 -16.70
N THR A 408 -20.20 10.96 -15.66
CA THR A 408 -20.81 11.65 -14.51
C THR A 408 -20.90 10.73 -13.28
N GLU A 409 -20.86 11.32 -12.08
CA GLU A 409 -20.87 10.66 -10.75
C GLU A 409 -22.15 9.84 -10.42
N SER A 410 -23.09 9.66 -11.35
CA SER A 410 -24.42 9.08 -11.07
C SER A 410 -24.83 7.89 -11.94
N SER A 411 -24.02 7.47 -12.91
CA SER A 411 -24.39 6.36 -13.81
C SER A 411 -23.90 5.01 -13.28
N ARG A 412 -24.79 4.27 -12.60
CA ARG A 412 -24.65 2.81 -12.46
C ARG A 412 -24.89 2.17 -13.84
N TYR A 413 -23.91 1.44 -14.37
CA TYR A 413 -24.10 0.70 -15.61
C TYR A 413 -25.17 -0.40 -15.42
N PRO A 414 -26.02 -0.64 -16.43
CA PRO A 414 -27.01 -1.71 -16.36
C PRO A 414 -26.32 -3.08 -16.33
N PRO A 415 -26.86 -4.06 -15.59
CA PRO A 415 -26.32 -5.42 -15.59
C PRO A 415 -26.39 -6.06 -16.98
N ALA A 416 -25.34 -6.78 -17.36
CA ALA A 416 -25.28 -7.56 -18.59
C ALA A 416 -25.82 -8.98 -18.34
N PHE A 417 -26.70 -9.46 -19.21
CA PHE A 417 -27.33 -10.78 -19.10
C PHE A 417 -27.01 -11.62 -20.33
N LEU A 418 -26.62 -12.87 -20.11
CA LEU A 418 -26.52 -13.91 -21.14
C LEU A 418 -27.51 -15.02 -20.80
N TRP A 419 -28.50 -15.23 -21.66
CA TRP A 419 -29.53 -16.25 -21.47
C TRP A 419 -29.24 -17.45 -22.35
N VAL A 420 -29.20 -18.63 -21.74
CA VAL A 420 -28.99 -19.91 -22.43
C VAL A 420 -30.20 -20.79 -22.18
N HIS A 421 -30.84 -21.24 -23.25
CA HIS A 421 -32.03 -22.08 -23.19
C HIS A 421 -31.80 -23.38 -23.97
N ALA A 422 -32.21 -24.51 -23.38
CA ALA A 422 -32.11 -25.82 -24.00
C ALA A 422 -33.12 -26.80 -23.41
N ASN A 423 -33.48 -27.83 -24.19
CA ASN A 423 -34.42 -28.88 -23.76
C ASN A 423 -33.94 -29.60 -22.48
N PRO A 424 -34.84 -30.21 -21.70
CA PRO A 424 -34.45 -31.04 -20.56
C PRO A 424 -33.44 -32.13 -20.96
N GLY A 425 -32.45 -32.40 -20.09
CA GLY A 425 -31.44 -33.44 -20.33
C GLY A 425 -30.32 -33.11 -21.32
N THR A 426 -30.25 -31.87 -21.84
CA THR A 426 -29.24 -31.44 -22.83
C THR A 426 -27.90 -30.97 -22.22
N GLY A 427 -27.72 -31.09 -20.90
CA GLY A 427 -26.46 -30.73 -20.23
C GLY A 427 -26.33 -29.27 -19.79
N LYS A 428 -27.43 -28.54 -19.56
CA LYS A 428 -27.41 -27.15 -19.05
C LYS A 428 -26.59 -26.98 -17.76
N THR A 429 -26.80 -27.85 -16.77
CA THR A 429 -26.03 -27.87 -15.53
C THR A 429 -24.53 -28.09 -15.77
N VAL A 430 -24.20 -28.97 -16.72
CA VAL A 430 -22.79 -29.22 -17.12
C VAL A 430 -22.19 -27.99 -17.79
N LEU A 431 -22.95 -27.28 -18.62
CA LEU A 431 -22.54 -26.02 -19.24
C LEU A 431 -22.35 -24.91 -18.21
N ALA A 432 -23.28 -24.75 -17.27
CA ALA A 432 -23.17 -23.79 -16.17
C ALA A 432 -21.92 -24.07 -15.33
N ALA A 433 -21.64 -25.34 -15.02
CA ALA A 433 -20.43 -25.74 -14.31
C ALA A 433 -19.14 -25.45 -15.10
N HIS A 434 -19.16 -25.64 -16.44
CA HIS A 434 -18.04 -25.24 -17.30
C HIS A 434 -17.77 -23.73 -17.23
N VAL A 435 -18.82 -22.90 -17.27
CA VAL A 435 -18.69 -21.44 -17.12
C VAL A 435 -18.14 -21.07 -15.75
N VAL A 436 -18.67 -21.65 -14.66
CA VAL A 436 -18.16 -21.41 -13.30
C VAL A 436 -16.68 -21.76 -13.19
N LYS A 437 -16.30 -22.94 -13.70
CA LYS A 437 -14.90 -23.39 -13.70
C LYS A 437 -14.00 -22.41 -14.43
N GLN A 438 -14.40 -21.95 -15.62
CA GLN A 438 -13.63 -20.93 -16.34
C GLN A 438 -13.49 -19.64 -15.55
N LEU A 439 -14.58 -19.08 -15.03
CA LEU A 439 -14.52 -17.83 -14.27
C LEU A 439 -13.59 -17.96 -13.04
N GLN A 440 -13.60 -19.11 -12.38
CA GLN A 440 -12.69 -19.44 -11.27
C GLN A 440 -11.23 -19.61 -11.71
N ASP A 441 -10.97 -20.22 -12.87
CA ASP A 441 -9.64 -20.37 -13.46
C ASP A 441 -9.04 -19.00 -13.82
N PHE A 442 -9.87 -18.07 -14.32
CA PHE A 442 -9.50 -16.67 -14.58
C PHE A 442 -9.47 -15.78 -13.34
N LYS A 443 -9.77 -16.32 -12.15
CA LYS A 443 -9.80 -15.59 -10.86
C LYS A 443 -10.81 -14.42 -10.84
N PHE A 444 -11.92 -14.55 -11.55
CA PHE A 444 -13.03 -13.61 -11.43
C PHE A 444 -13.89 -13.90 -10.20
N ASP A 445 -14.46 -12.84 -9.61
CA ASP A 445 -15.45 -12.94 -8.54
C ASP A 445 -16.74 -13.53 -9.14
N CYS A 446 -16.99 -14.82 -8.87
CA CYS A 446 -18.08 -15.61 -9.43
C CYS A 446 -18.91 -16.29 -8.34
N ALA A 447 -20.17 -15.90 -8.22
CA ALA A 447 -21.14 -16.55 -7.36
C ALA A 447 -22.11 -17.39 -8.20
N TYR A 448 -22.46 -18.59 -7.74
CA TYR A 448 -23.26 -19.52 -8.54
C TYR A 448 -24.28 -20.31 -7.73
N HIS A 449 -25.37 -20.72 -8.38
CA HIS A 449 -26.44 -21.52 -7.78
C HIS A 449 -27.05 -22.48 -8.80
N TYR A 450 -27.31 -23.71 -8.37
CA TYR A 450 -27.99 -24.74 -9.14
C TYR A 450 -29.33 -25.02 -8.45
N PHE A 451 -30.44 -24.79 -9.15
CA PHE A 451 -31.75 -25.24 -8.69
C PHE A 451 -31.87 -26.75 -8.98
N HIS A 452 -32.23 -27.56 -7.97
CA HIS A 452 -32.37 -29.02 -8.13
C HIS A 452 -33.80 -29.49 -7.83
N ILE A 453 -34.31 -30.40 -8.65
CA ILE A 453 -35.51 -31.19 -8.37
C ILE A 453 -35.17 -32.24 -7.29
N GLY A 454 -35.49 -31.96 -6.01
CA GLY A 454 -35.39 -32.92 -4.92
C GLY A 454 -34.87 -32.36 -3.59
N GLY A 455 -34.13 -31.24 -3.62
CA GLY A 455 -33.69 -30.53 -2.42
C GLY A 455 -34.66 -29.41 -2.04
N LYS A 456 -35.48 -29.60 -0.99
CA LYS A 456 -36.46 -28.57 -0.56
C LYS A 456 -35.82 -27.19 -0.26
N ALA A 457 -34.56 -27.15 0.17
CA ALA A 457 -33.84 -25.91 0.47
C ALA A 457 -33.21 -25.24 -0.76
N SER A 458 -32.72 -26.02 -1.74
CA SER A 458 -32.08 -25.49 -2.96
C SER A 458 -33.06 -24.88 -3.96
N GLN A 459 -34.37 -25.09 -3.76
CA GLN A 459 -35.46 -24.54 -4.57
C GLN A 459 -35.94 -23.15 -4.12
N SER A 460 -35.59 -22.72 -2.89
CA SER A 460 -36.08 -21.45 -2.37
C SER A 460 -35.29 -20.26 -2.93
N LEU A 461 -36.01 -19.26 -3.45
CA LEU A 461 -35.42 -17.97 -3.85
C LEU A 461 -34.73 -17.29 -2.66
N ALA A 462 -35.29 -17.41 -1.46
CA ALA A 462 -34.70 -16.86 -0.25
C ALA A 462 -33.35 -17.52 0.09
N TYR A 463 -33.24 -18.84 -0.05
CA TYR A 463 -31.97 -19.55 0.12
C TYR A 463 -30.94 -19.15 -0.94
N PHE A 464 -31.36 -19.10 -2.21
CA PHE A 464 -30.53 -18.64 -3.32
C PHE A 464 -29.89 -17.27 -3.02
N LEU A 465 -30.71 -16.29 -2.63
CA LEU A 465 -30.23 -14.92 -2.34
C LEU A 465 -29.23 -14.89 -1.17
N ARG A 466 -29.48 -15.66 -0.11
CA ARG A 466 -28.57 -15.78 1.04
C ARG A 466 -27.25 -16.42 0.64
N SER A 467 -27.30 -17.52 -0.11
CA SER A 467 -26.13 -18.23 -0.63
C SER A 467 -25.28 -17.34 -1.54
N LEU A 468 -25.93 -16.59 -2.44
CA LEU A 468 -25.25 -15.70 -3.38
C LEU A 468 -24.52 -14.56 -2.64
N ALA A 469 -25.19 -13.91 -1.68
CA ALA A 469 -24.58 -12.86 -0.86
C ALA A 469 -23.38 -13.38 -0.06
N PHE A 470 -23.48 -14.60 0.49
CA PHE A 470 -22.37 -15.24 1.20
C PHE A 470 -21.17 -15.53 0.30
N GLN A 471 -21.40 -16.09 -0.90
CA GLN A 471 -20.33 -16.36 -1.86
C GLN A 471 -19.61 -15.08 -2.28
N MET A 472 -20.35 -14.00 -2.53
CA MET A 472 -19.77 -12.69 -2.83
C MET A 472 -18.92 -12.16 -1.66
N ALA A 473 -19.33 -12.35 -0.41
CA ALA A 473 -18.53 -12.00 0.77
C ALA A 473 -17.29 -12.91 0.95
N ALA A 474 -17.39 -14.19 0.60
CA ALA A 474 -16.26 -15.11 0.67
C ALA A 474 -15.15 -14.72 -0.30
N GLN A 475 -15.52 -14.21 -1.47
CA GLN A 475 -14.58 -13.86 -2.55
C GLN A 475 -14.10 -12.41 -2.46
N ASN A 476 -14.93 -11.48 -2.00
CA ASN A 476 -14.61 -10.06 -1.99
C ASN A 476 -14.65 -9.45 -0.58
N THR A 477 -13.51 -8.94 -0.10
CA THR A 477 -13.36 -8.41 1.27
C THR A 477 -14.17 -7.15 1.53
N VAL A 478 -14.38 -6.30 0.51
CA VAL A 478 -15.17 -5.06 0.65
C VAL A 478 -16.64 -5.40 0.84
N ILE A 479 -17.12 -6.39 0.08
CA ILE A 479 -18.48 -6.94 0.23
C ILE A 479 -18.64 -7.60 1.61
N ARG A 480 -17.64 -8.36 2.05
CA ARG A 480 -17.64 -9.00 3.37
C ARG A 480 -17.75 -8.00 4.51
N ASP A 481 -16.87 -7.00 4.54
CA ASP A 481 -16.86 -5.98 5.58
C ASP A 481 -18.20 -5.22 5.61
N ARG A 482 -18.78 -4.92 4.43
CA ARG A 482 -20.09 -4.27 4.32
C ARG A 482 -21.22 -5.13 4.88
N LEU A 483 -21.30 -6.40 4.49
CA LEU A 483 -22.35 -7.31 4.97
C LEU A 483 -22.20 -7.61 6.45
N PHE A 484 -20.97 -7.80 6.93
CA PHE A 484 -20.68 -8.06 8.35
C PHE A 484 -21.15 -6.89 9.24
N ASN A 485 -20.85 -5.65 8.85
CA ASN A 485 -21.35 -4.46 9.56
C ASN A 485 -22.90 -4.39 9.54
N LEU A 486 -23.51 -4.72 8.40
CA LEU A 486 -24.97 -4.74 8.26
C LEU A 486 -25.62 -5.77 9.21
N CYS A 487 -24.95 -6.91 9.45
CA CYS A 487 -25.39 -7.94 10.40
C CYS A 487 -25.32 -7.44 11.85
N ASN A 488 -24.33 -6.62 12.19
CA ASN A 488 -24.17 -6.07 13.54
C ASN A 488 -25.15 -4.92 13.83
N GLU A 489 -25.52 -4.15 12.80
CA GLU A 489 -26.40 -2.97 12.95
C GLU A 489 -27.88 -3.31 12.98
N THR A 490 -28.29 -4.50 12.52
CA THR A 490 -29.70 -4.81 12.26
C THR A 490 -30.08 -6.23 12.62
N THR A 491 -31.33 -6.43 13.06
CA THR A 491 -31.87 -7.76 13.35
C THR A 491 -31.97 -8.63 12.09
N LEU A 492 -31.90 -9.96 12.25
CA LEU A 492 -32.05 -10.92 11.15
C LEU A 492 -33.28 -10.57 10.28
N PRO A 493 -33.13 -10.43 8.95
CA PRO A 493 -34.29 -10.35 8.05
C PRO A 493 -35.12 -11.63 8.19
N ASP A 494 -36.41 -11.56 7.87
CA ASP A 494 -37.20 -12.77 7.64
C ASP A 494 -36.48 -13.59 6.55
N LEU A 495 -35.92 -14.73 6.95
CA LEU A 495 -35.00 -15.53 6.13
C LEU A 495 -35.75 -16.35 5.07
N ASP A 496 -37.08 -16.33 5.12
CA ASP A 496 -37.98 -16.93 4.14
C ASP A 496 -38.54 -15.88 3.16
N ASP A 497 -38.49 -14.57 3.49
CA ASP A 497 -38.93 -13.50 2.58
C ASP A 497 -37.81 -13.01 1.65
N SER A 498 -37.84 -13.53 0.42
CA SER A 498 -36.91 -13.16 -0.65
C SER A 498 -36.86 -11.65 -0.93
N ARG A 499 -37.98 -10.91 -0.80
CA ARG A 499 -38.02 -9.46 -1.04
C ARG A 499 -37.29 -8.69 0.04
N SER A 500 -37.50 -9.06 1.30
CA SER A 500 -36.78 -8.49 2.44
C SER A 500 -35.28 -8.76 2.35
N ILE A 501 -34.89 -9.98 1.96
CA ILE A 501 -33.48 -10.35 1.75
C ILE A 501 -32.86 -9.50 0.64
N TRP A 502 -33.51 -9.39 -0.52
CA TRP A 502 -33.03 -8.57 -1.64
C TRP A 502 -32.87 -7.09 -1.26
N ALA A 503 -33.89 -6.52 -0.63
CA ALA A 503 -33.87 -5.12 -0.22
C ALA A 503 -32.73 -4.83 0.76
N LYS A 504 -32.46 -5.76 1.68
CA LYS A 504 -31.50 -5.56 2.76
C LYS A 504 -30.06 -5.87 2.34
N LEU A 505 -29.81 -7.09 1.87
CA LEU A 505 -28.44 -7.55 1.57
C LEU A 505 -27.92 -6.92 0.28
N PHE A 506 -28.75 -6.81 -0.75
CA PHE A 506 -28.32 -6.34 -2.07
C PHE A 506 -28.57 -4.84 -2.21
N SER A 507 -29.83 -4.40 -2.17
CA SER A 507 -30.18 -3.00 -2.47
C SER A 507 -29.59 -2.00 -1.48
N LYS A 508 -29.65 -2.27 -0.17
CA LYS A 508 -29.09 -1.40 0.90
C LYS A 508 -27.67 -1.78 1.33
N GLY A 509 -27.23 -3.00 1.01
CA GLY A 509 -25.91 -3.52 1.33
C GLY A 509 -24.94 -3.43 0.16
N ILE A 510 -24.84 -4.51 -0.61
CA ILE A 510 -23.83 -4.73 -1.67
C ILE A 510 -23.87 -3.63 -2.74
N PHE A 511 -25.05 -3.25 -3.24
CA PHE A 511 -25.19 -2.29 -4.33
C PHE A 511 -24.95 -0.82 -3.92
N GLN A 512 -24.66 -0.56 -2.65
CA GLN A 512 -24.21 0.75 -2.16
C GLN A 512 -22.68 0.89 -2.16
N ILE A 513 -21.95 -0.16 -2.54
CA ILE A 513 -20.49 -0.13 -2.63
C ILE A 513 -20.09 0.46 -3.99
N HIS A 514 -19.20 1.44 -3.98
CA HIS A 514 -18.66 2.08 -5.19
C HIS A 514 -17.30 1.48 -5.57
N GLY A 515 -17.02 1.40 -6.87
CA GLY A 515 -15.71 0.95 -7.38
C GLY A 515 -15.45 -0.56 -7.27
N LEU A 516 -16.50 -1.39 -7.19
CA LEU A 516 -16.35 -2.84 -7.27
C LEU A 516 -15.94 -3.27 -8.69
N ALA A 517 -15.04 -4.24 -8.76
CA ALA A 517 -14.79 -5.00 -9.99
C ALA A 517 -16.08 -5.75 -10.42
N PRO A 518 -16.22 -6.10 -11.71
CA PRO A 518 -17.36 -6.87 -12.20
C PRO A 518 -17.60 -8.14 -11.37
N GLN A 519 -18.85 -8.37 -10.98
CA GLN A 519 -19.28 -9.55 -10.21
C GLN A 519 -20.10 -10.44 -11.15
N TYR A 520 -19.69 -11.70 -11.31
CA TYR A 520 -20.32 -12.65 -12.24
C TYR A 520 -21.26 -13.58 -11.47
N TRP A 521 -22.50 -13.70 -11.95
CA TRP A 521 -23.50 -14.60 -11.37
C TRP A 521 -23.88 -15.68 -12.39
N VAL A 522 -23.72 -16.96 -12.03
CA VAL A 522 -24.12 -18.11 -12.85
C VAL A 522 -25.27 -18.84 -12.18
N ILE A 523 -26.43 -18.89 -12.82
CA ILE A 523 -27.64 -19.44 -12.24
C ILE A 523 -28.21 -20.49 -13.20
N ASP A 524 -28.27 -21.75 -12.77
CA ASP A 524 -28.83 -22.86 -13.53
C ASP A 524 -30.25 -23.19 -13.08
N ALA A 525 -31.12 -23.56 -14.02
CA ALA A 525 -32.49 -24.02 -13.76
C ALA A 525 -33.41 -23.03 -13.01
N MET A 526 -33.35 -21.73 -13.34
CA MET A 526 -34.24 -20.71 -12.74
C MET A 526 -35.75 -21.00 -12.94
N ASP A 527 -36.10 -21.72 -14.00
CA ASP A 527 -37.46 -22.15 -14.33
C ASP A 527 -38.00 -23.25 -13.40
N GLU A 528 -37.14 -23.93 -12.64
CA GLU A 528 -37.55 -24.97 -11.69
C GLU A 528 -37.95 -24.42 -10.31
N ASN A 529 -37.95 -23.09 -10.13
CA ASN A 529 -38.46 -22.42 -8.93
C ASN A 529 -40.00 -22.31 -8.99
N PHE A 530 -40.68 -23.37 -8.56
CA PHE A 530 -42.13 -23.52 -8.70
C PHE A 530 -43.01 -22.70 -7.73
N PHE A 531 -42.49 -21.75 -6.94
CA PHE A 531 -43.31 -21.16 -5.86
C PHE A 531 -43.37 -19.62 -5.70
N ASP A 532 -42.65 -18.78 -6.43
CA ASP A 532 -42.66 -17.32 -6.13
C ASP A 532 -42.59 -16.36 -7.34
N ILE A 533 -43.12 -16.74 -8.51
CA ILE A 533 -43.28 -15.80 -9.64
C ILE A 533 -44.77 -15.51 -9.87
N GLU A 534 -45.35 -14.68 -9.00
CA GLU A 534 -46.51 -13.82 -9.28
C GLU A 534 -46.19 -12.36 -8.92
#